data_AF-A0A7W1N0H5-F1
#
_entry.id   AF-A0A7W1N0H5-F1
#
_cell.length_a   1.000
_cell.length_b   1.000
_cell.length_c   1.000
_cell.angle_alpha   90.00
_cell.angle_beta   90.00
_cell.angle_gamma   90.00
#
_symmetry.space_group_name_H-M   'P 1'
#
loop_
_entity.id
_entity.type
_entity.pdbx_description
1 polymer ?
#
loop_
_entity_poly.entity_id
_entity_poly.type
_entity_poly.pdbx_seq_one_letter_code
_entity_poly.pdbx_strand_id
1 'polypeptide(L)' 'VPDRYLREPWTMPEETQREVGCVIGEDYPGPIVDHREAREAAMERYRAAAGTPARSIAPLRSGARADSSRL' A
#
# COMPACT_ATOMS: atom_id res chain seq x y z
N VAL A 1 -9.83 20.33 8.21
CA VAL A 1 -8.54 19.61 8.24
C VAL A 1 -7.62 20.20 7.18
N PRO A 2 -6.37 20.59 7.50
CA PRO A 2 -5.42 21.11 6.51
C PRO A 2 -4.96 20.04 5.52
N ASP A 3 -4.74 20.41 4.25
CA ASP A 3 -4.36 19.49 3.16
C ASP A 3 -3.15 18.61 3.48
N ARG A 4 -2.17 19.14 4.23
CA ARG A 4 -0.96 18.40 4.63
C ARG A 4 -1.26 17.16 5.50
N TYR A 5 -2.36 17.16 6.23
CA TYR A 5 -2.78 16.07 7.11
C TYR A 5 -3.91 15.21 6.53
N LEU A 6 -4.42 15.53 5.33
CA LEU A 6 -5.57 14.81 4.77
C LEU A 6 -5.31 13.31 4.58
N ARG A 7 -4.07 12.94 4.21
CA ARG A 7 -3.65 11.55 4.02
C ARG A 7 -3.40 10.81 5.34
N GLU A 8 -2.95 11.54 6.35
CA GLU A 8 -2.51 10.98 7.63
C GLU A 8 -3.02 11.86 8.79
N PRO A 9 -4.35 11.93 8.99
CA PRO A 9 -4.95 12.88 9.93
C PRO A 9 -4.53 12.64 11.38
N TRP A 10 -4.11 11.41 11.73
CA TRP A 10 -3.52 11.05 13.02
C TRP A 10 -2.16 11.66 13.32
N THR A 11 -1.48 12.25 12.33
CA THR A 11 -0.21 12.98 12.53
C THR A 11 -0.43 14.46 12.87
N MET A 12 -1.68 14.91 12.88
CA MET A 12 -2.05 16.28 13.20
C MET A 12 -1.84 16.57 14.70
N PRO A 13 -1.20 17.70 15.08
CA PRO A 13 -1.08 18.10 16.48
C PRO A 13 -2.45 18.25 17.15
N GLU A 14 -2.55 17.93 18.45
CA GLU A 14 -3.82 17.99 19.20
C GLU A 14 -4.50 19.37 19.14
N GLU A 15 -3.71 20.45 19.20
CA GLU A 15 -4.23 21.82 19.09
C GLU A 15 -4.93 22.03 17.74
N THR A 16 -4.26 21.64 16.65
CA THR A 16 -4.85 21.73 15.30
C THR A 16 -6.08 20.83 15.17
N GLN A 17 -6.08 19.62 15.76
CA GLN A 17 -7.25 18.74 15.75
C GLN A 17 -8.48 19.42 16.36
N ARG A 18 -8.30 20.09 17.51
CA ARG A 18 -9.35 20.85 18.19
C ARG A 18 -9.80 22.06 17.36
N GLU A 19 -8.86 22.81 16.79
CA GLU A 19 -9.15 23.98 15.96
C GLU A 19 -10.01 23.64 14.73
N VAL A 20 -9.75 22.50 14.08
CA VAL A 20 -10.49 22.10 12.88
C VAL A 20 -11.69 21.19 13.17
N GLY A 21 -11.96 20.88 14.44
CA GLY A 21 -13.07 20.02 14.87
C GLY A 21 -12.98 18.59 14.33
N CYS A 22 -11.78 18.02 14.29
CA CYS A 22 -11.56 16.62 13.89
C CYS A 22 -10.57 15.98 14.84
N VAL A 23 -11.10 15.43 15.93
CA VAL A 23 -10.34 14.79 17.00
C VAL A 23 -10.15 13.31 16.69
N ILE A 24 -8.89 12.89 16.67
CA ILE A 24 -8.51 11.51 16.34
C ILE A 24 -8.83 10.61 17.53
N GLY A 25 -9.57 9.54 17.27
CA GLY A 25 -10.12 8.64 18.28
C GLY A 25 -11.58 8.94 18.65
N GLU A 26 -12.09 10.13 18.32
CA GLU A 26 -13.48 10.53 18.58
C GLU A 26 -14.25 10.74 17.27
N ASP A 27 -13.88 11.76 16.51
CA ASP A 27 -14.52 12.13 15.24
C ASP A 27 -14.01 11.28 14.07
N TYR A 28 -12.74 10.87 14.15
CA TYR A 28 -12.11 10.02 13.15
C TYR A 28 -11.17 9.01 13.80
N PRO A 29 -11.24 7.70 13.45
CA PRO A 29 -10.42 6.71 14.11
C PRO A 29 -8.92 6.91 13.82
N GLY A 30 -8.08 6.65 14.82
CA GLY A 30 -6.63 6.50 14.62
C GLY A 30 -6.27 5.22 13.85
N PRO A 31 -5.00 5.04 13.45
CA PRO A 31 -4.52 3.82 12.84
C PRO A 31 -4.78 2.61 13.74
N ILE A 32 -5.56 1.66 13.26
CA ILE A 32 -5.90 0.44 14.01
C ILE A 32 -4.73 -0.57 13.96
N VAL A 33 -3.93 -0.51 12.89
CA VAL A 33 -2.79 -1.40 12.67
C VAL A 33 -1.54 -0.58 12.35
N ASP A 34 -0.39 -1.01 12.88
CA ASP A 34 0.91 -0.53 12.39
C ASP A 34 1.20 -1.22 11.05
N HIS A 35 1.27 -0.43 9.97
CA HIS A 35 1.46 -0.96 8.62
C HIS A 35 2.82 -1.64 8.42
N ARG A 36 3.87 -1.22 9.13
CA ARG A 36 5.19 -1.84 9.04
C ARG A 36 5.16 -3.23 9.67
N GLU A 37 4.66 -3.32 10.89
CA GLU A 37 4.54 -4.61 11.60
C GLU A 37 3.59 -5.56 10.87
N ALA A 38 2.42 -5.06 10.43
CA ALA A 38 1.45 -5.86 9.69
C ALA A 38 2.05 -6.40 8.38
N ARG A 39 2.84 -5.58 7.67
CA ARG A 39 3.54 -6.00 6.45
C ARG A 39 4.58 -7.06 6.74
N GLU A 40 5.40 -6.91 7.77
CA GLU A 40 6.42 -7.88 8.15
C GLU A 40 5.78 -9.23 8.51
N ALA A 41 4.73 -9.22 9.35
CA ALA A 41 3.99 -10.41 9.71
C ALA A 41 3.31 -11.08 8.50
N ALA A 42 2.79 -10.30 7.54
CA ALA A 42 2.23 -10.83 6.30
C ALA A 42 3.30 -11.51 5.43
N MET A 43 4.48 -10.90 5.30
CA MET A 43 5.59 -11.46 4.53
C MET A 43 6.15 -12.74 5.15
N GLU A 44 6.25 -12.81 6.48
CA GLU A 44 6.64 -14.01 7.20
C GLU A 44 5.66 -15.16 6.94
N ARG A 45 4.36 -14.91 7.10
CA ARG A 45 3.30 -15.90 6.81
C ARG A 45 3.36 -16.38 5.36
N TYR A 46 3.58 -15.47 4.42
CA TYR A 46 3.70 -15.83 3.00
C TYR A 46 4.92 -16.72 2.74
N ARG A 47 6.08 -16.41 3.32
CA ARG A 47 7.29 -17.25 3.22
C ARG A 47 7.08 -18.63 3.83
N ALA A 48 6.44 -18.71 4.98
CA ALA A 48 6.11 -19.97 5.64
C ALA A 48 5.12 -20.82 4.81
N ALA A 49 4.16 -20.18 4.15
CA ALA A 49 3.19 -20.84 3.27
C ALA A 49 3.78 -21.22 1.90
N ALA A 50 4.84 -20.55 1.44
CA ALA A 50 5.44 -20.74 0.12
C ALA A 50 6.29 -22.02 -0.04
N GLY A 51 5.93 -23.12 0.65
CA GLY A 51 6.47 -24.46 0.43
C GLY A 51 6.23 -25.03 -0.98
N THR A 52 5.79 -24.21 -1.93
CA THR A 52 5.84 -24.43 -3.37
C THR A 52 6.18 -23.10 -4.01
N PRO A 53 7.25 -22.98 -4.82
CA PRO A 53 7.60 -21.72 -5.45
C PRO A 53 6.41 -21.23 -6.27
N ALA A 54 5.95 -20.00 -5.96
CA ALA A 54 4.97 -19.30 -6.76
C ALA A 54 5.47 -19.35 -8.21
N ARG A 55 4.74 -20.10 -9.03
CA ARG A 55 5.10 -20.46 -10.40
C ARG A 55 5.65 -19.21 -11.09
N SER A 56 6.92 -19.24 -11.49
CA SER A 56 7.53 -18.11 -12.19
C SER A 56 6.61 -17.73 -13.32
N ILE A 57 6.03 -16.54 -13.27
CA ILE A 57 5.29 -15.99 -14.40
C ILE A 57 6.38 -15.64 -15.40
N ALA A 58 6.75 -16.63 -16.24
CA ALA A 58 7.73 -16.43 -17.28
C ALA A 58 7.26 -15.22 -18.09
N PRO A 59 8.13 -14.22 -18.37
CA PRO A 59 7.71 -13.03 -19.09
C PRO A 59 7.13 -13.48 -20.42
N LEU A 60 5.89 -13.06 -20.70
CA LEU A 60 5.23 -13.28 -21.97
C LEU A 60 6.16 -12.74 -23.05
N ARG A 61 6.75 -13.65 -23.85
CA ARG A 61 7.61 -13.29 -24.98
C ARG A 61 6.81 -12.36 -25.89
N SER A 62 7.23 -11.09 -25.94
CA SER A 62 6.73 -10.12 -26.92
C SER A 62 6.94 -10.71 -28.31
N GLY A 63 5.84 -10.89 -29.04
CA GLY A 63 5.83 -11.49 -30.36
C GLY A 63 6.68 -10.68 -31.32
N ALA A 64 7.66 -11.33 -31.93
CA ALA A 64 8.30 -10.84 -33.13
C ALA A 64 7.24 -10.73 -34.23
N ARG A 65 6.80 -9.51 -34.55
CA ARG A 65 6.24 -9.16 -35.85
C ARG A 65 7.26 -8.29 -36.56
N ALA A 66 7.87 -8.84 -37.60
CA ALA A 66 8.27 -8.11 -38.82
C ALA A 66 8.94 -9.10 -39.77
N ASP A 67 8.21 -9.59 -40.76
CA ASP A 67 8.68 -9.35 -42.11
C ASP A 67 7.48 -9.23 -43.04
N SER A 68 7.21 -8.00 -43.46
CA SER A 68 6.25 -7.67 -44.50
C SER A 68 6.95 -6.69 -45.42
N SER A 69 6.96 -7.05 -46.70
CA SER A 69 7.39 -6.25 -47.86
C SER A 69 8.89 -6.06 -48.07
N ARG A 70 9.44 -6.85 -48.98
CA ARG A 70 10.09 -6.28 -50.17
C ARG A 70 9.51 -6.91 -51.43
N LEU A 71 9.21 -5.99 -52.35
CA LEU A 71 8.86 -6.17 -53.75
C LEU A 71 9.91 -7.01 -54.49
#